data_AF-A0A6U0T4J9-F1
#
_entry.id   AF-A0A6U0T4J9-F1
#
_cell.length_a   1.000
_cell.length_b   1.000
_cell.length_c   1.000
_cell.angle_alpha   90.00
_cell.angle_beta   90.00
_cell.angle_gamma   90.00
#
_symmetry.space_group_name_H-M   'P 1'
#
loop_
_entity.id
_entity.type
_entity.pdbx_description
1 polymer ?
#
loop_
_entity_poly.entity_id
_entity_poly.type
_entity_poly.pdbx_seq_one_letter_code
_entity_poly.pdbx_strand_id
1 'polypeptide(L)'
;MMFRLIVVFLILKECSSLSSVLSSSKDKGITPPLPIRRVAIIGAGIGGLTLAHSLGNSKECAREYVENLKQNPSNEVTTEDNPPGIHVEMFESRPRWDFEKAGAGIQITGGMAILKRINPLLQEAIAKAALPLKSVESKTKPWFRSETTDEFKLFDFNIEAAIRKAGGNVENELIVDGEVMAYAIMRPVLQEILFNHLPKGIKDKVKLGKTLSGIRGVTEEGIFCEFDDGSSEGPFDVVVGCDGVNSAVKEFVNTGKHFPNVLSKKSSQKIYSGIRIQYSIQESSSNQNNDSSE
;
A
#
# COMPACT_ATOMS: atom_id res chain seq x y z
N MET A 1 19.15 -2.44 -18.40
CA MET A 1 18.17 -1.52 -17.79
C MET A 1 17.48 -2.30 -16.66
N MET A 2 17.86 -2.04 -15.41
CA MET A 2 17.48 -2.88 -14.26
C MET A 2 16.32 -2.20 -13.50
N PHE A 3 15.17 -2.86 -13.43
CA PHE A 3 13.92 -2.29 -12.90
C PHE A 3 13.77 -2.51 -11.38
N ARG A 4 13.45 -1.46 -10.59
CA ARG A 4 13.20 -1.54 -9.13
C ARG A 4 12.35 -0.33 -8.65
N LEU A 5 11.54 -0.31 -7.59
CA LEU A 5 10.59 -1.21 -6.91
C LEU A 5 9.98 -0.38 -5.73
N ILE A 6 8.67 -0.10 -5.68
CA ILE A 6 7.97 0.23 -4.41
C ILE A 6 7.41 -1.09 -3.89
N VAL A 7 7.84 -1.54 -2.72
CA VAL A 7 7.33 -2.77 -2.14
C VAL A 7 6.35 -2.46 -1.02
N VAL A 8 5.26 -3.21 -0.99
CA VAL A 8 4.40 -3.31 0.18
C VAL A 8 4.80 -4.58 0.91
N PHE A 9 5.52 -4.46 2.02
CA PHE A 9 5.87 -5.62 2.87
C PHE A 9 4.83 -5.77 3.96
N LEU A 10 4.38 -7.00 4.21
CA LEU A 10 3.36 -7.29 5.19
C LEU A 10 3.94 -8.25 6.23
N ILE A 11 4.03 -7.80 7.47
CA ILE A 11 4.43 -8.64 8.60
C ILE A 11 3.14 -9.07 9.28
N LEU A 12 2.82 -10.37 9.19
CA LEU A 12 1.68 -10.97 9.89
C LEU A 12 2.13 -11.50 11.24
N LYS A 13 1.28 -11.33 12.25
CA LYS A 13 1.35 -12.10 13.48
C LYS A 13 1.22 -13.60 13.18
N GLU A 14 2.01 -14.39 13.90
CA GLU A 14 1.88 -15.84 13.95
C GLU A 14 0.47 -16.21 14.45
N CYS A 15 -0.37 -16.69 13.54
CA CYS A 15 -1.39 -17.66 13.91
C CYS A 15 -0.87 -18.97 13.40
N SER A 16 -0.65 -19.92 14.32
CA SER A 16 -0.21 -21.29 14.10
C SER A 16 -1.16 -22.14 13.22
N SER A 17 -1.93 -21.51 12.32
CA SER A 17 -2.94 -22.12 11.49
C SER A 17 -2.98 -21.63 10.02
N LEU A 18 -2.16 -20.66 9.59
CA LEU A 18 -2.24 -20.21 8.17
C LEU A 18 -1.75 -21.28 7.18
N SER A 19 -0.81 -22.15 7.60
CA SER A 19 -0.39 -23.32 6.83
C SER A 19 -1.40 -24.47 6.87
N SER A 20 -2.34 -24.51 7.84
CA SER A 20 -3.37 -25.55 7.93
C SER A 20 -4.67 -25.20 7.18
N VAL A 21 -4.90 -23.94 6.82
CA VAL A 21 -6.10 -23.54 6.04
C VAL A 21 -6.08 -24.05 4.58
N LEU A 22 -4.91 -24.39 4.04
CA LEU A 22 -4.81 -25.03 2.71
C LEU A 22 -4.70 -26.57 2.76
N SER A 23 -4.65 -27.15 3.96
CA SER A 23 -4.55 -28.58 4.19
C SER A 23 -5.85 -29.10 4.81
N SER A 24 -6.71 -29.70 3.99
CA SER A 24 -7.93 -30.41 4.38
C SER A 24 -7.64 -31.61 5.29
N SER A 25 -7.32 -31.36 6.56
CA SER A 25 -7.28 -32.39 7.61
C SER A 25 -8.10 -31.93 8.80
N LYS A 26 -9.21 -32.66 9.01
CA LYS A 26 -10.07 -32.61 10.17
C LYS A 26 -9.29 -33.09 11.40
N ASP A 27 -8.56 -32.22 12.07
CA ASP A 27 -8.07 -32.55 13.41
C ASP A 27 -7.99 -31.34 14.35
N LYS A 28 -8.73 -31.49 15.46
CA LYS A 28 -8.60 -30.91 16.80
C LYS A 28 -8.35 -29.40 16.94
N GLY A 29 -9.44 -28.68 17.25
CA GLY A 29 -9.44 -27.65 18.31
C GLY A 29 -8.60 -26.39 18.08
N ILE A 30 -8.19 -26.08 16.85
CA ILE A 30 -7.51 -24.82 16.56
C ILE A 30 -8.53 -23.69 16.67
N THR A 31 -8.43 -22.89 17.73
CA THR A 31 -9.16 -21.63 17.84
C THR A 31 -8.84 -20.79 16.60
N PRO A 32 -9.86 -20.27 15.89
CA PRO A 32 -9.62 -19.51 14.67
C PRO A 32 -8.70 -18.32 14.97
N PRO A 33 -7.82 -17.95 14.02
CA PRO A 33 -6.94 -16.81 14.17
C PRO A 33 -7.76 -15.57 14.53
N LEU A 34 -7.33 -14.83 15.56
CA LEU A 34 -8.01 -13.59 15.94
C LEU A 34 -8.05 -12.65 14.73
N PRO A 35 -9.20 -11.99 14.48
CA PRO A 35 -9.32 -11.09 13.34
C PRO A 35 -8.33 -9.93 13.49
N ILE A 36 -7.73 -9.50 12.37
CA ILE A 36 -6.84 -8.33 12.32
C ILE A 36 -7.65 -7.09 12.69
N ARG A 37 -7.22 -6.37 13.74
CA ARG A 37 -7.87 -5.16 14.24
C ARG A 37 -6.97 -3.94 14.19
N ARG A 38 -5.67 -4.06 14.43
CA ARG A 38 -4.73 -2.94 14.50
C ARG A 38 -3.65 -3.07 13.43
N VAL A 39 -3.60 -2.10 12.53
CA VAL A 39 -2.65 -2.07 11.41
C VAL A 39 -1.79 -0.82 11.51
N ALA A 40 -0.46 -0.99 11.52
CA ALA A 40 0.48 0.11 11.31
C ALA A 40 0.89 0.18 9.85
N ILE A 41 0.81 1.37 9.25
CA ILE A 41 1.33 1.65 7.90
C ILE A 41 2.58 2.52 8.06
N ILE A 42 3.73 2.01 7.65
CA ILE A 42 5.00 2.75 7.70
C ILE A 42 5.21 3.43 6.36
N GLY A 43 5.00 4.73 6.28
CA GLY A 43 5.13 5.58 5.09
C GLY A 43 3.78 6.08 4.59
N ALA A 44 3.63 7.40 4.45
CA ALA A 44 2.40 8.05 4.00
C ALA A 44 2.55 8.68 2.59
N GLY A 45 3.26 7.98 1.71
CA GLY A 45 3.23 8.22 0.27
C GLY A 45 1.92 7.72 -0.36
N ILE A 46 1.83 7.79 -1.70
CA ILE A 46 0.64 7.36 -2.46
C ILE A 46 0.19 5.93 -2.08
N GLY A 47 1.14 4.99 -1.96
CA GLY A 47 0.84 3.60 -1.61
C GLY A 47 0.22 3.46 -0.21
N GLY A 48 0.82 4.08 0.80
CA GLY A 48 0.32 4.02 2.18
C GLY A 48 -1.01 4.73 2.35
N LEU A 49 -1.20 5.89 1.71
CA LEU A 49 -2.48 6.60 1.74
C LEU A 49 -3.59 5.83 1.02
N THR A 50 -3.29 5.22 -0.13
CA THR A 50 -4.26 4.39 -0.85
C THR A 50 -4.65 3.17 -0.02
N LEU A 51 -3.69 2.51 0.62
CA LEU A 51 -3.96 1.39 1.54
C LEU A 51 -4.84 1.83 2.72
N ALA A 52 -4.56 2.99 3.30
CA ALA A 52 -5.37 3.54 4.37
C ALA A 52 -6.81 3.81 3.94
N HIS A 53 -7.04 4.26 2.70
CA HIS A 53 -8.37 4.35 2.11
C HIS A 53 -9.04 2.99 1.96
N SER A 54 -8.33 1.99 1.44
CA SER A 54 -8.89 0.63 1.31
C SER A 54 -9.27 0.03 2.66
N LEU A 55 -8.43 0.20 3.69
CA LEU A 55 -8.70 -0.29 5.04
C LEU A 55 -9.80 0.51 5.74
N GLY A 56 -9.85 1.83 5.54
CA GLY A 56 -10.87 2.69 6.13
C GLY A 56 -12.27 2.50 5.54
N ASN A 57 -12.33 2.18 4.24
CA ASN A 57 -13.56 1.80 3.53
C ASN A 57 -13.71 0.27 3.44
N SER A 58 -13.03 -0.48 4.32
CA SER A 58 -13.13 -1.94 4.30
C SER A 58 -14.44 -2.46 4.86
N LYS A 59 -15.37 -1.62 5.33
CA LYS A 59 -16.70 -2.10 5.75
C LYS A 59 -17.42 -2.81 4.60
N GLU A 60 -17.25 -2.33 3.37
CA GLU A 60 -17.70 -3.04 2.16
C GLU A 60 -16.87 -4.31 1.88
N CYS A 61 -15.55 -4.29 2.06
CA CYS A 61 -14.67 -5.44 1.79
C CYS A 61 -14.74 -6.57 2.83
N ALA A 62 -14.99 -6.23 4.09
CA ALA A 62 -15.15 -7.15 5.21
C ALA A 62 -16.59 -7.64 5.35
N ARG A 63 -17.54 -7.06 4.58
CA ARG A 63 -18.96 -7.41 4.64
C ARG A 63 -19.20 -8.89 4.47
N GLU A 64 -18.58 -9.50 3.46
CA GLU A 64 -18.71 -10.95 3.19
C GLU A 64 -18.15 -11.80 4.34
N TYR A 65 -17.02 -11.41 4.91
CA TYR A 65 -16.45 -12.09 6.09
C TYR A 65 -17.33 -11.95 7.34
N VAL A 66 -17.85 -10.75 7.60
CA VAL A 66 -18.77 -10.46 8.71
C VAL A 66 -20.10 -11.19 8.53
N GLU A 67 -20.63 -11.25 7.32
CA GLU A 67 -21.84 -12.02 6.98
C GLU A 67 -21.61 -13.52 7.19
N ASN A 68 -20.44 -14.05 6.81
CA ASN A 68 -20.06 -15.45 7.06
C ASN A 68 -19.89 -15.77 8.56
N LEU A 69 -19.44 -14.81 9.39
CA LEU A 69 -19.39 -14.97 10.84
C LEU A 69 -20.80 -15.04 11.45
N LYS A 70 -21.73 -14.20 10.99
CA LYS A 70 -23.13 -14.20 11.46
C LYS A 70 -23.88 -15.49 11.14
N GLN A 71 -23.52 -16.17 10.05
CA GLN A 71 -24.10 -17.45 9.66
C GLN A 71 -23.58 -18.63 10.51
N ASN A 72 -22.55 -18.44 11.33
CA ASN A 72 -22.01 -19.42 12.28
C ASN A 72 -22.29 -18.99 13.73
N PRO A 73 -23.51 -19.23 14.26
CA PRO A 73 -23.98 -18.68 15.54
C PRO A 73 -23.31 -19.24 16.80
N SER A 74 -22.29 -20.11 16.68
CA SER A 74 -21.50 -20.58 17.83
C SER A 74 -20.54 -19.52 18.38
N ASN A 75 -20.38 -18.38 17.70
CA ASN A 75 -19.62 -17.23 18.19
C ASN A 75 -20.61 -16.12 18.56
N GLU A 76 -20.93 -15.97 19.85
CA GLU A 76 -21.65 -14.82 20.38
C GLU A 76 -20.83 -13.54 20.13
N VAL A 77 -21.09 -12.87 19.00
CA VAL A 77 -20.60 -11.51 18.75
C VAL A 77 -21.72 -10.56 19.13
N THR A 78 -21.55 -9.89 20.26
CA THR A 78 -22.45 -8.82 20.71
C THR A 78 -22.53 -7.73 19.64
N THR A 79 -23.75 -7.44 19.19
CA THR A 79 -24.03 -6.62 18.00
C THR A 79 -24.15 -5.12 18.28
N GLU A 80 -23.84 -4.67 19.50
CA GLU A 80 -24.14 -3.30 19.94
C GLU A 80 -22.99 -2.30 19.86
N ASP A 81 -21.73 -2.75 19.71
CA ASP A 81 -20.61 -1.85 19.44
C ASP A 81 -20.24 -1.92 17.96
N ASN A 82 -20.11 -0.75 17.33
CA ASN A 82 -19.67 -0.51 15.95
C ASN A 82 -18.93 -1.71 15.33
N PRO A 83 -19.33 -2.20 14.13
CA PRO A 83 -18.67 -3.36 13.52
C PRO A 83 -17.15 -3.15 13.57
N PRO A 84 -16.37 -4.16 13.99
CA PRO A 84 -14.97 -3.99 14.36
C PRO A 84 -14.18 -3.45 13.16
N GLY A 85 -14.05 -2.13 13.11
CA GLY A 85 -13.32 -1.45 12.05
C GLY A 85 -11.83 -1.68 12.26
N ILE A 86 -11.11 -1.86 11.16
CA ILE A 86 -9.65 -1.94 11.20
C ILE A 86 -9.12 -0.57 11.69
N HIS A 87 -8.46 -0.59 12.84
CA HIS A 87 -7.78 0.55 13.41
C HIS A 87 -6.43 0.76 12.71
N VAL A 88 -6.37 1.78 11.87
CA VAL A 88 -5.16 2.12 11.10
C VAL A 88 -4.43 3.28 11.78
N GLU A 89 -3.13 3.09 12.02
CA GLU A 89 -2.19 4.16 12.35
C GLU A 89 -1.14 4.28 11.25
N MET A 90 -0.76 5.52 10.91
CA MET A 90 0.23 5.76 9.85
C MET A 90 1.41 6.55 10.40
N PHE A 91 2.61 6.16 9.98
CA PHE A 91 3.85 6.77 10.43
C PHE A 91 4.63 7.27 9.21
N GLU A 92 4.98 8.56 9.18
CA GLU A 92 5.67 9.18 8.05
C GLU A 92 6.95 9.85 8.55
N SER A 93 8.08 9.55 7.90
CA SER A 93 9.38 10.07 8.32
C SER A 93 9.53 11.56 8.04
N ARG A 94 8.84 12.11 7.03
CA ARG A 94 8.82 13.56 6.81
C ARG A 94 8.21 14.27 8.03
N PRO A 95 8.85 15.34 8.54
CA PRO A 95 8.34 16.10 9.69
C PRO A 95 7.12 16.97 9.35
N ARG A 96 6.90 17.23 8.05
CA ARG A 96 5.78 18.03 7.53
C ARG A 96 5.41 17.58 6.13
N TRP A 97 4.18 17.86 5.72
CA TRP A 97 3.75 17.70 4.34
C TRP A 97 4.41 18.74 3.43
N ASP A 98 4.76 18.31 2.22
CA ASP A 98 5.41 19.12 1.20
C ASP A 98 4.63 19.09 -0.13
N PHE A 99 3.30 19.25 -0.06
CA PHE A 99 2.40 19.21 -1.23
C PHE A 99 2.71 20.28 -2.28
N GLU A 100 3.29 21.41 -1.88
CA GLU A 100 3.64 22.52 -2.78
C GLU A 100 4.94 22.28 -3.56
N LYS A 101 5.72 21.27 -3.17
CA LYS A 101 7.02 21.01 -3.81
C LYS A 101 6.81 20.48 -5.23
N ALA A 102 7.54 21.03 -6.19
CA ALA A 102 7.56 20.51 -7.55
C ALA A 102 7.84 19.00 -7.55
N GLY A 103 6.97 18.24 -8.20
CA GLY A 103 7.03 16.78 -8.25
C GLY A 103 6.91 16.25 -9.67
N ALA A 104 7.07 14.94 -9.82
CA ALA A 104 6.87 14.28 -11.10
C ALA A 104 5.37 14.05 -11.39
N GLY A 105 4.98 14.19 -12.65
CA GLY A 105 3.72 13.66 -13.15
C GLY A 105 3.73 12.13 -13.11
N ILE A 106 2.58 11.53 -12.83
CA ILE A 106 2.36 10.09 -12.82
C ILE A 106 1.09 9.75 -13.59
N GLN A 107 1.05 8.55 -14.15
CA GLN A 107 -0.14 7.99 -14.80
C GLN A 107 -0.83 7.04 -13.84
N ILE A 108 -2.16 7.11 -13.77
CA ILE A 108 -3.01 6.31 -12.87
C ILE A 108 -4.04 5.48 -13.64
N THR A 109 -3.61 4.92 -14.77
CA THR A 109 -4.45 4.04 -15.61
C THR A 109 -4.90 2.80 -14.85
N GLY A 110 -6.20 2.52 -14.84
CA GLY A 110 -6.81 1.41 -14.10
C GLY A 110 -6.88 1.62 -12.58
N GLY A 111 -5.91 2.32 -12.00
CA GLY A 111 -5.96 2.76 -10.61
C GLY A 111 -7.22 3.58 -10.30
N MET A 112 -7.69 4.38 -11.27
CA MET A 112 -8.94 5.14 -11.14
C MET A 112 -10.19 4.24 -11.03
N ALA A 113 -10.25 3.13 -11.76
CA ALA A 113 -11.36 2.18 -11.63
C ALA A 113 -11.38 1.53 -10.23
N ILE A 114 -10.20 1.17 -9.72
CA ILE A 114 -10.05 0.64 -8.35
C ILE A 114 -10.41 1.69 -7.31
N LEU A 115 -9.97 2.94 -7.47
CA LEU A 115 -10.30 4.03 -6.57
C LEU A 115 -11.81 4.27 -6.51
N LYS A 116 -12.54 4.17 -7.64
CA LYS A 116 -14.00 4.29 -7.63
C LYS A 116 -14.66 3.19 -6.78
N ARG A 117 -14.15 1.96 -6.83
CA ARG A 117 -14.64 0.85 -6.01
C ARG A 117 -14.35 1.05 -4.51
N ILE A 118 -13.19 1.64 -4.18
CA ILE A 118 -12.79 1.90 -2.80
C ILE A 118 -13.55 3.11 -2.22
N ASN A 119 -13.59 4.21 -2.96
CA ASN A 119 -14.16 5.49 -2.54
C ASN A 119 -14.50 6.34 -3.78
N PRO A 120 -15.77 6.34 -4.24
CA PRO A 120 -16.20 7.12 -5.40
C PRO A 120 -15.92 8.62 -5.28
N LEU A 121 -16.08 9.21 -4.09
CA LEU A 121 -15.84 10.64 -3.86
C LEU A 121 -14.36 10.99 -4.00
N LEU A 122 -13.46 10.14 -3.48
CA LEU A 122 -12.03 10.29 -3.68
C LEU A 122 -11.68 10.20 -5.17
N GLN A 123 -12.25 9.24 -5.89
CA GLN A 123 -12.00 9.09 -7.32
C GLN A 123 -12.46 10.31 -8.11
N GLU A 124 -13.64 10.85 -7.83
CA GLU A 124 -14.13 12.08 -8.46
C GLU A 124 -13.20 13.27 -8.19
N ALA A 125 -12.76 13.44 -6.94
CA ALA A 125 -11.82 14.49 -6.57
C ALA A 125 -10.49 14.37 -7.33
N ILE A 126 -9.97 13.15 -7.52
CA ILE A 126 -8.78 12.89 -8.31
C ILE A 126 -9.04 13.18 -9.80
N ALA A 127 -10.17 12.73 -10.35
CA ALA A 127 -10.52 12.95 -11.76
C ALA A 127 -10.60 14.45 -12.08
N LYS A 128 -11.18 15.25 -11.19
CA LYS A 128 -11.27 16.72 -11.33
C LYS A 128 -9.91 17.42 -11.32
N ALA A 129 -8.94 16.87 -10.58
CA ALA A 129 -7.59 17.44 -10.47
C ALA A 129 -6.59 16.87 -11.50
N ALA A 130 -6.96 15.77 -12.17
CA ALA A 130 -6.12 15.08 -13.14
C ALA A 130 -6.43 15.51 -14.58
N LEU A 131 -5.53 15.15 -15.49
CA LEU A 131 -5.72 15.32 -16.93
C LEU A 131 -6.06 13.96 -17.56
N PRO A 132 -7.19 13.83 -18.29
CA PRO A 132 -7.49 12.59 -19.00
C PRO A 132 -6.44 12.32 -20.07
N LEU A 133 -5.94 11.08 -20.11
CA LEU A 133 -4.86 10.67 -20.98
C LEU A 133 -5.41 9.95 -22.22
N LYS A 134 -5.59 10.69 -23.31
CA LYS A 134 -6.16 10.17 -24.57
C LYS A 134 -5.12 9.52 -25.48
N SER A 135 -3.93 10.10 -25.57
CA SER A 135 -2.84 9.63 -26.42
C SER A 135 -1.47 9.89 -25.81
N VAL A 136 -0.46 9.18 -26.33
CA VAL A 136 0.96 9.40 -26.04
C VAL A 136 1.68 9.62 -27.35
N GLU A 137 2.38 10.75 -27.44
CA GLU A 137 3.24 11.07 -28.57
C GLU A 137 4.68 11.19 -28.11
N SER A 138 5.61 10.56 -28.83
CA SER A 138 7.03 10.85 -28.71
C SER A 138 7.46 11.65 -29.94
N LYS A 139 8.08 12.79 -29.71
CA LYS A 139 8.60 13.66 -30.75
C LYS A 139 10.09 13.85 -30.54
N THR A 140 10.85 13.90 -31.63
CA THR A 140 12.26 14.27 -31.58
C THR A 140 12.49 15.51 -32.42
N LYS A 141 13.30 16.42 -31.89
CA LYS A 141 13.86 17.53 -32.66
C LYS A 141 15.31 17.18 -32.97
N PRO A 142 15.72 17.12 -34.24
CA PRO A 142 17.11 16.86 -34.58
C PRO A 142 18.02 17.93 -33.93
N TRP A 143 19.13 17.47 -33.33
CA TRP A 143 20.06 18.33 -32.59
C TRP A 143 20.87 19.24 -33.53
N PHE A 144 21.04 18.82 -34.79
CA PHE A 144 21.85 19.48 -35.81
C PHE A 144 21.05 19.46 -37.13
N ARG A 145 20.68 20.64 -37.67
CA ARG A 145 19.74 20.88 -38.81
C ARG A 145 18.26 20.78 -38.43
N SER A 146 17.32 21.55 -38.98
CA SER A 146 17.29 22.48 -40.12
C SER A 146 16.11 23.44 -39.88
N GLU A 147 16.06 24.57 -40.59
CA GLU A 147 15.00 25.61 -40.56
C GLU A 147 13.57 25.09 -40.86
N THR A 148 13.43 23.79 -41.15
CA THR A 148 12.15 23.09 -41.26
C THR A 148 11.52 22.90 -39.88
N THR A 149 10.32 23.47 -39.69
CA THR A 149 9.50 23.40 -38.48
C THR A 149 8.91 22.02 -38.18
N ASP A 150 9.17 21.01 -39.02
CA ASP A 150 8.52 19.71 -38.93
C ASP A 150 9.11 18.87 -37.79
N GLU A 151 8.36 18.77 -36.69
CA GLU A 151 8.65 17.86 -35.60
C GLU A 151 8.54 16.40 -36.08
N PHE A 152 9.60 15.60 -35.92
CA PHE A 152 9.56 14.18 -36.24
C PHE A 152 8.82 13.43 -35.13
N LYS A 153 7.62 12.93 -35.42
CA LYS A 153 6.88 12.04 -34.51
C LYS A 153 7.49 10.63 -34.58
N LEU A 154 8.11 10.19 -33.48
CA LEU A 154 8.72 8.86 -33.33
C LEU A 154 7.72 7.80 -32.88
N PHE A 155 6.72 8.21 -32.10
CA PHE A 155 5.70 7.33 -31.55
C PHE A 155 4.38 8.08 -31.47
N ASP A 156 3.31 7.40 -31.85
CA ASP A 156 1.94 7.89 -31.73
C ASP A 156 1.07 6.73 -31.26
N PHE A 157 0.44 6.89 -30.09
CA PHE A 157 -0.41 5.86 -29.54
C PHE A 157 -1.67 6.47 -28.95
N ASN A 158 -2.81 6.13 -29.54
CA ASN A 158 -4.12 6.51 -29.03
C ASN A 158 -4.56 5.50 -27.97
N ILE A 159 -4.39 5.86 -26.69
CA ILE A 159 -4.73 5.02 -25.54
C ILE A 159 -6.22 4.74 -25.50
N GLU A 160 -7.05 5.76 -25.74
CA GLU A 160 -8.50 5.61 -25.71
C GLU A 160 -8.98 4.60 -26.75
N ALA A 161 -8.52 4.73 -28.00
CA ALA A 161 -8.85 3.79 -29.06
C ALA A 161 -8.32 2.38 -28.77
N ALA A 162 -7.11 2.26 -28.21
CA ALA A 162 -6.54 0.98 -27.85
C ALA A 162 -7.34 0.26 -26.76
N ILE A 163 -7.76 0.96 -25.71
CA ILE A 163 -8.58 0.40 -24.62
C ILE A 163 -9.95 -0.01 -25.15
N ARG A 164 -10.62 0.85 -25.92
CA ARG A 164 -11.94 0.54 -26.51
C ARG A 164 -11.88 -0.63 -27.49
N LYS A 165 -10.79 -0.75 -28.25
CA LYS A 165 -10.61 -1.85 -29.22
C LYS A 165 -10.22 -3.18 -28.56
N ALA A 166 -9.61 -3.15 -27.36
CA ALA A 166 -9.17 -4.36 -26.68
C ALA A 166 -10.33 -5.32 -26.35
N GLY A 167 -11.50 -4.77 -26.03
CA GLY A 167 -12.69 -5.54 -25.67
C GLY A 167 -12.52 -6.37 -24.40
N GLY A 168 -13.53 -7.20 -24.12
CA GLY A 168 -13.50 -8.17 -23.02
C GLY A 168 -13.25 -7.54 -21.64
N ASN A 169 -12.40 -8.18 -20.84
CA ASN A 169 -12.12 -7.74 -19.47
C ASN A 169 -11.44 -6.37 -19.40
N VAL A 170 -10.66 -5.99 -20.41
CA VAL A 170 -9.97 -4.68 -20.42
C VAL A 170 -10.98 -3.56 -20.52
N GLU A 171 -11.98 -3.71 -21.40
CA GLU A 171 -13.05 -2.74 -21.55
C GLU A 171 -13.89 -2.63 -20.27
N ASN A 172 -14.28 -3.76 -19.68
CA ASN A 172 -15.10 -3.78 -18.46
C ASN A 172 -14.41 -3.18 -17.23
N GLU A 173 -13.08 -3.28 -17.14
CA GLU A 173 -12.32 -2.78 -15.99
C GLU A 173 -11.83 -1.35 -16.18
N LEU A 174 -11.53 -0.93 -17.42
CA LEU A 174 -10.95 0.38 -17.71
C LEU A 174 -11.95 1.38 -18.30
N ILE A 175 -13.17 0.96 -18.65
CA ILE A 175 -14.25 1.86 -19.03
C ILE A 175 -15.29 1.86 -17.93
N VAL A 176 -15.48 3.03 -17.32
CA VAL A 176 -16.41 3.22 -16.21
C VAL A 176 -17.34 4.36 -16.58
N ASP A 177 -18.64 4.12 -16.57
CA ASP A 177 -19.68 5.06 -16.99
C ASP A 177 -19.45 5.64 -18.41
N GLY A 178 -18.89 4.82 -19.30
CA GLY A 178 -18.56 5.20 -20.68
C GLY A 178 -17.22 5.93 -20.85
N GLU A 179 -16.55 6.27 -19.76
CA GLU A 179 -15.27 6.99 -19.76
C GLU A 179 -14.07 6.05 -19.59
N VAL A 180 -12.99 6.33 -20.32
CA VAL A 180 -11.73 5.59 -20.18
C VAL A 180 -10.99 6.07 -18.94
N MET A 181 -10.71 5.15 -18.01
CA MET A 181 -10.04 5.37 -16.73
C MET A 181 -8.51 5.49 -16.88
N ALA A 182 -8.06 6.40 -17.74
CA ALA A 182 -6.66 6.72 -17.99
C ALA A 182 -6.42 8.22 -17.72
N TYR A 183 -5.62 8.51 -16.69
CA TYR A 183 -5.39 9.88 -16.23
C TYR A 183 -3.91 10.11 -15.91
N ALA A 184 -3.46 11.34 -16.06
CA ALA A 184 -2.17 11.84 -15.60
C ALA A 184 -2.38 12.91 -14.52
N ILE A 185 -1.63 12.82 -13.43
CA ILE A 185 -1.72 13.76 -12.30
C ILE A 185 -0.33 14.04 -11.73
N MET A 186 -0.13 15.24 -11.18
CA MET A 186 1.08 15.56 -10.44
C MET A 186 1.11 14.79 -9.12
N ARG A 187 2.23 14.12 -8.82
CA ARG A 187 2.39 13.33 -7.58
C ARG A 187 2.02 14.09 -6.30
N PRO A 188 2.45 15.35 -6.07
CA PRO A 188 2.10 16.08 -4.85
C PRO A 188 0.59 16.32 -4.74
N VAL A 189 -0.06 16.68 -5.85
CA VAL A 189 -1.51 16.89 -5.93
C VAL A 189 -2.27 15.60 -5.62
N LEU A 190 -1.86 14.46 -6.19
CA LEU A 190 -2.48 13.17 -5.86
C LEU A 190 -2.33 12.85 -4.37
N GLN A 191 -1.14 13.06 -3.81
CA GLN A 191 -0.87 12.78 -2.40
C GLN A 191 -1.71 13.67 -1.47
N GLU A 192 -1.82 14.96 -1.79
CA GLU A 192 -2.66 15.91 -1.07
C GLU A 192 -4.13 15.49 -1.08
N ILE A 193 -4.68 15.16 -2.25
CA ILE A 193 -6.08 14.73 -2.38
C ILE A 193 -6.32 13.45 -1.58
N LEU A 194 -5.42 12.47 -1.70
CA LEU A 194 -5.49 11.23 -0.93
C LEU A 194 -5.50 11.50 0.58
N PHE A 195 -4.58 12.34 1.08
CA PHE A 195 -4.53 12.67 2.50
C PHE A 195 -5.77 13.45 2.95
N ASN A 196 -6.24 14.39 2.15
CA ASN A 196 -7.36 15.24 2.52
C ASN A 196 -8.69 14.49 2.62
N HIS A 197 -8.85 13.43 1.81
CA HIS A 197 -10.05 12.59 1.81
C HIS A 197 -9.95 11.40 2.77
N LEU A 198 -8.85 11.21 3.50
CA LEU A 198 -8.76 10.12 4.49
C LEU A 198 -9.93 10.21 5.49
N PRO A 199 -10.51 9.07 5.89
CA PRO A 199 -11.47 9.04 6.99
C PRO A 199 -10.90 9.73 8.22
N LYS A 200 -11.70 10.59 8.87
CA LYS A 200 -11.24 11.42 10.00
C LYS A 200 -10.50 10.61 11.07
N GLY A 201 -11.04 9.46 11.46
CA GLY A 201 -10.43 8.58 12.48
C GLY A 201 -9.07 7.98 12.10
N ILE A 202 -8.71 7.94 10.81
CA ILE A 202 -7.38 7.55 10.32
C ILE A 202 -6.52 8.79 10.13
N LYS A 203 -7.08 9.87 9.57
CA LYS A 203 -6.37 11.14 9.33
C LYS A 203 -5.76 11.70 10.61
N ASP A 204 -6.51 11.64 11.72
CA ASP A 204 -6.07 12.10 13.04
C ASP A 204 -4.95 11.21 13.65
N LYS A 205 -4.71 10.03 13.07
CA LYS A 205 -3.69 9.05 13.49
C LYS A 205 -2.49 8.99 12.56
N VAL A 206 -2.36 9.95 11.64
CA VAL A 206 -1.16 10.09 10.83
C VAL A 206 -0.12 10.86 11.64
N LYS A 207 0.96 10.17 12.01
CA LYS A 207 2.06 10.69 12.82
C LYS A 207 3.26 11.02 11.92
N LEU A 208 3.59 12.30 11.81
CA LEU A 208 4.72 12.81 11.04
C LEU A 208 6.02 12.81 11.87
N GLY A 209 7.16 12.89 11.19
CA GLY A 209 8.49 12.86 11.83
C GLY A 209 8.83 11.53 12.50
N LYS A 210 8.20 10.43 12.08
CA LYS A 210 8.36 9.09 12.64
C LYS A 210 9.14 8.21 11.68
N THR A 211 10.47 8.17 11.81
CA THR A 211 11.29 7.26 11.01
C THR A 211 11.42 5.92 11.73
N LEU A 212 10.96 4.84 11.12
CA LEU A 212 11.05 3.50 11.71
C LEU A 212 12.53 3.11 11.92
N SER A 213 12.90 2.81 13.16
CA SER A 213 14.25 2.43 13.60
C SER A 213 14.32 1.01 14.15
N GLY A 214 13.17 0.36 14.40
CA GLY A 214 13.10 -0.99 14.94
C GLY A 214 11.70 -1.60 14.83
N ILE A 215 11.64 -2.93 14.84
CA ILE A 215 10.39 -3.69 14.99
C ILE A 215 10.65 -4.74 16.08
N ARG A 216 9.90 -4.66 17.18
CA ARG A 216 9.94 -5.57 18.33
C ARG A 216 8.63 -6.34 18.48
N GLY A 217 8.65 -7.35 19.34
CA GLY A 217 7.42 -7.99 19.81
C GLY A 217 6.72 -8.80 18.72
N VAL A 218 7.46 -9.56 17.92
CA VAL A 218 6.83 -10.66 17.15
C VAL A 218 6.51 -11.79 18.13
N THR A 219 5.66 -11.49 19.12
CA THR A 219 5.26 -12.33 20.26
C THR A 219 3.73 -12.32 20.37
N GLU A 220 3.16 -13.05 21.33
CA GLU A 220 1.71 -13.12 21.54
C GLU A 220 1.05 -11.75 21.78
N GLU A 221 1.81 -10.78 22.30
CA GLU A 221 1.32 -9.42 22.62
C GLU A 221 1.11 -8.55 21.37
N GLY A 222 1.71 -8.90 20.23
CA GLY A 222 1.63 -8.16 18.96
C GLY A 222 2.82 -7.24 18.69
N ILE A 223 2.87 -6.71 17.47
CA ILE A 223 4.06 -6.07 16.89
C ILE A 223 4.21 -4.63 17.40
N PHE A 224 5.40 -4.27 17.88
CA PHE A 224 5.76 -2.91 18.26
C PHE A 224 6.70 -2.28 17.24
N CYS A 225 6.39 -1.06 16.82
CA CYS A 225 7.28 -0.24 16.00
C CYS A 225 8.09 0.69 16.89
N GLU A 226 9.38 0.82 16.62
CA GLU A 226 10.28 1.78 17.28
C GLU A 226 10.72 2.85 16.28
N PHE A 227 10.89 4.08 16.76
CA PHE A 227 11.21 5.23 15.93
C PHE A 227 12.52 5.91 16.34
N ASP A 228 13.07 6.71 15.44
CA ASP A 228 14.34 7.43 15.61
C ASP A 228 14.29 8.51 16.70
N ASP A 229 13.10 8.99 17.05
CA ASP A 229 12.86 9.88 18.19
C ASP A 229 12.85 9.15 19.55
N GLY A 230 13.10 7.83 19.56
CA GLY A 230 13.10 6.99 20.75
C GLY A 230 11.70 6.53 21.21
N SER A 231 10.64 6.95 20.52
CA SER A 231 9.28 6.48 20.81
C SER A 231 9.03 5.07 20.31
N SER A 232 8.03 4.41 20.90
CA SER A 232 7.53 3.11 20.44
C SER A 232 6.00 3.09 20.44
N GLU A 233 5.43 2.39 19.46
CA GLU A 233 3.99 2.33 19.22
C GLU A 233 3.56 0.88 18.95
N GLY A 234 2.40 0.51 19.45
CA GLY A 234 1.87 -0.85 19.36
C GLY A 234 0.95 -1.20 20.54
N PRO A 235 0.63 -2.48 20.75
CA PRO A 235 0.87 -3.57 19.80
C PRO A 235 -0.01 -3.48 18.55
N PHE A 236 0.54 -3.86 17.40
CA PHE A 236 -0.17 -4.00 16.13
C PHE A 236 -0.32 -5.47 15.75
N ASP A 237 -1.41 -5.83 15.09
CA ASP A 237 -1.58 -7.17 14.53
C ASP A 237 -0.77 -7.34 13.24
N VAL A 238 -0.66 -6.25 12.47
CA VAL A 238 0.03 -6.21 11.19
C VAL A 238 0.80 -4.89 11.04
N VAL A 239 2.03 -4.99 10.53
CA VAL A 239 2.82 -3.84 10.07
C VAL A 239 2.98 -3.92 8.56
N VAL A 240 2.64 -2.83 7.87
CA VAL A 240 2.71 -2.72 6.41
C VAL A 240 3.74 -1.66 6.01
N GLY A 241 4.81 -2.09 5.34
CA GLY A 241 5.85 -1.21 4.81
C GLY A 241 5.42 -0.52 3.54
N CYS A 242 5.15 0.78 3.61
CA CYS A 242 4.86 1.70 2.50
C CYS A 242 5.91 2.84 2.41
N ASP A 243 7.11 2.58 2.93
CA ASP A 243 8.22 3.51 3.19
C ASP A 243 9.23 3.59 2.03
N GLY A 244 8.81 3.16 0.84
CA GLY A 244 9.51 3.41 -0.42
C GLY A 244 10.72 2.51 -0.69
N VAL A 245 11.62 2.98 -1.56
CA VAL A 245 12.73 2.17 -2.11
C VAL A 245 13.81 1.80 -1.08
N ASN A 246 13.83 2.52 0.04
CA ASN A 246 14.72 2.31 1.17
C ASN A 246 13.97 1.76 2.39
N SER A 247 12.87 1.05 2.14
CA SER A 247 12.00 0.48 3.16
C SER A 247 12.79 -0.21 4.28
N ALA A 248 12.59 0.27 5.50
CA ALA A 248 13.06 -0.38 6.72
C ALA A 248 12.30 -1.70 6.88
N VAL A 249 10.97 -1.69 6.76
CA VAL A 249 10.14 -2.92 6.89
C VAL A 249 10.64 -4.04 5.97
N LYS A 250 11.00 -3.72 4.71
CA LYS A 250 11.67 -4.64 3.78
C LYS A 250 12.89 -5.31 4.39
N GLU A 251 13.77 -4.49 4.92
CA GLU A 251 15.07 -4.94 5.41
C GLU A 251 14.91 -5.79 6.66
N PHE A 252 13.96 -5.45 7.55
CA PHE A 252 13.59 -6.33 8.67
C PHE A 252 13.11 -7.68 8.15
N VAL A 253 12.14 -7.71 7.23
CA VAL A 253 11.61 -8.97 6.67
C VAL A 253 12.70 -9.85 6.06
N ASN A 254 13.69 -9.25 5.39
CA ASN A 254 14.76 -10.01 4.75
C ASN A 254 15.86 -10.47 5.70
N THR A 255 16.06 -9.79 6.84
CA THR A 255 17.24 -10.02 7.70
C THR A 255 16.90 -10.51 9.09
N GLY A 256 15.67 -10.31 9.56
CA GLY A 256 15.23 -10.53 10.93
C GLY A 256 15.95 -9.66 11.97
N LYS A 257 16.73 -8.66 11.56
CA LYS A 257 17.57 -7.86 12.46
C LYS A 257 16.95 -6.51 12.79
N HIS A 258 17.13 -6.08 14.04
CA HIS A 258 16.97 -4.69 14.47
C HIS A 258 17.90 -3.78 13.67
N PHE A 259 17.43 -2.60 13.25
CA PHE A 259 18.24 -1.65 12.49
C PHE A 259 19.17 -0.89 13.45
N PRO A 260 20.47 -1.19 13.52
CA PRO A 260 21.37 -0.43 14.37
C PRO A 260 21.68 0.87 13.63
N ASN A 261 21.12 1.99 14.10
CA ASN A 261 21.42 3.35 13.65
C ASN A 261 21.30 3.58 12.12
N VAL A 262 20.17 4.17 11.71
CA VAL A 262 19.85 4.64 10.35
C VAL A 262 20.94 5.57 9.76
N LEU A 263 21.81 6.15 10.59
CA LEU A 263 22.89 7.06 10.20
C LEU A 263 23.99 6.43 9.32
N SER A 264 24.09 5.10 9.20
CA SER A 264 25.20 4.47 8.46
C SER A 264 24.90 4.04 7.02
N LYS A 265 23.70 4.29 6.48
CA LYS A 265 23.35 3.87 5.12
C LYS A 265 24.13 4.67 4.06
N LYS A 266 25.27 4.11 3.61
CA LYS A 266 25.96 4.51 2.38
C LYS A 266 24.94 4.58 1.24
N SER A 267 24.81 5.77 0.65
CA SER A 267 23.86 6.06 -0.43
C SER A 267 24.23 5.29 -1.71
N SER A 268 23.81 4.03 -1.81
CA SER A 268 23.71 3.42 -3.13
C SER A 268 22.61 4.17 -3.88
N GLN A 269 22.98 4.83 -4.96
CA GLN A 269 22.09 5.67 -5.76
C GLN A 269 21.04 4.76 -6.42
N LYS A 270 19.90 4.57 -5.76
CA LYS A 270 18.81 3.73 -6.27
C LYS A 270 17.96 4.55 -7.23
N ILE A 271 17.93 4.13 -8.49
CA ILE A 271 17.07 4.70 -9.54
C ILE A 271 15.71 4.01 -9.47
N TYR A 272 14.62 4.80 -9.47
CA TYR A 272 13.24 4.33 -9.44
C TYR A 272 12.70 4.15 -10.87
N SER A 273 12.02 3.03 -11.16
CA SER A 273 11.42 2.79 -12.49
C SER A 273 10.02 2.18 -12.51
N GLY A 274 9.23 2.25 -11.43
CA GLY A 274 7.79 1.90 -11.46
C GLY A 274 7.22 1.26 -10.20
N ILE A 275 5.92 0.92 -10.25
CA ILE A 275 5.15 0.25 -9.18
C ILE A 275 5.17 -1.27 -9.42
N ARG A 276 5.55 -2.08 -8.42
CA ARG A 276 5.48 -3.55 -8.45
C ARG A 276 5.17 -4.08 -7.04
N ILE A 277 4.09 -4.83 -6.86
CA ILE A 277 3.70 -5.40 -5.56
C ILE A 277 4.41 -6.75 -5.37
N GLN A 278 5.08 -6.95 -4.23
CA GLN A 278 5.74 -8.21 -3.85
C GLN A 278 5.30 -8.55 -2.43
N TYR A 279 4.75 -9.74 -2.24
CA TYR A 279 4.36 -10.25 -0.93
C TYR A 279 5.45 -11.19 -0.41
N SER A 280 5.75 -11.11 0.88
CA SER A 280 6.61 -12.05 1.60
C SER A 280 6.07 -12.19 3.00
N ILE A 281 5.86 -13.42 3.43
CA ILE A 281 5.45 -13.76 4.79
C ILE A 281 6.73 -14.28 5.47
N GLN A 282 7.15 -13.64 6.56
CA GLN A 282 8.24 -14.17 7.38
C GLN A 282 7.60 -14.85 8.58
N GLU A 283 7.77 -16.16 8.65
CA GLU A 283 7.38 -16.98 9.80
C GLU A 283 8.45 -16.82 10.89
N SER A 284 8.03 -16.60 12.13
CA SER A 284 8.94 -16.65 13.28
C SER A 284 9.45 -18.07 13.42
N SER A 285 10.73 -18.29 13.14
CA SER A 285 11.38 -19.55 13.51
C SER A 285 11.39 -19.61 15.03
N SER A 286 10.53 -20.45 15.63
CA SER A 286 10.61 -20.78 17.05
C SER A 286 12.03 -21.26 17.34
N ASN A 287 12.82 -20.43 18.03
CA ASN A 287 14.13 -20.82 18.52
C ASN A 287 13.92 -21.95 19.52
N GLN A 288 14.00 -23.20 19.05
CA GLN A 288 14.28 -24.33 19.90
C GLN A 288 15.73 -24.16 20.36
N ASN A 289 15.90 -23.48 21.50
CA ASN A 289 17.11 -23.60 22.30
C ASN A 289 17.20 -25.07 22.72
N ASN A 290 17.92 -25.87 21.93
CA ASN A 290 18.50 -27.10 22.44
C ASN A 290 19.67 -26.68 23.35
N ASP A 291 19.33 -26.35 24.60
CA ASP A 291 20.25 -26.52 25.72
C ASP A 291 20.48 -28.02 25.89
N SER A 292 21.39 -28.59 25.08
CA SER A 292 22.03 -29.86 25.42
C SER A 292 23.08 -29.59 26.49
N SER A 293 22.61 -29.51 27.73
CA SER A 293 23.41 -29.82 28.91
C SER A 293 23.34 -31.33 29.12
N GLU A 294 24.38 -32.04 28.69
CA GLU A 294 24.95 -33.25 29.32
C GLU A 294 26.24 -33.64 28.62
#